data_AF-A0A9X0WDD4-F1
#
_entry.id   AF-A0A9X0WDD4-F1
#
_cell.length_a   1.000
_cell.length_b   1.000
_cell.length_c   1.000
_cell.angle_alpha   90.00
_cell.angle_beta   90.00
_cell.angle_gamma   90.00
#
_symmetry.space_group_name_H-M   'P 1'
#
loop_
_entity.id
_entity.type
_entity.pdbx_description
1 polymer ?
#
loop_
_entity_poly.entity_id
_entity_poly.type
_entity_poly.pdbx_seq_one_letter_code
_entity_poly.pdbx_strand_id
1 'polypeptide(L)'
;MTNAHQTNNHNTAGHDELPTNERDPILRWLHRIMRLAAYVLAIAMVFVILVGVISVLHTIFLNLIQPPYFLIPDIIKTFGAFLAVLIAYEIFSNIRLYIRSDVFPMKLVVATAIMAIARKIIILDMAEYSALDLIGMGVIVVGLGITYWLISLADRAAEAKDQPPVAASSLLPGSKTKANTD
;
A
#
# COMPACT_ATOMS: atom_id res chain seq x y z
N MET A 1 2.79 -27.58 69.11
CA MET A 1 1.36 -27.36 68.82
C MET A 1 1.26 -26.90 67.38
N THR A 2 0.58 -27.74 66.60
CA THR A 2 0.46 -27.78 65.14
C THR A 2 -0.65 -26.84 64.66
N ASN A 3 -0.52 -26.28 63.45
CA ASN A 3 -1.61 -25.93 62.51
C ASN A 3 -0.93 -25.80 61.12
N ALA A 4 -0.82 -26.86 60.30
CA ALA A 4 -1.81 -27.39 59.35
C ALA A 4 -2.36 -26.29 58.41
N HIS A 5 -1.76 -26.12 57.22
CA HIS A 5 -2.26 -26.61 55.93
C HIS A 5 -3.67 -26.10 55.55
N GLN A 6 -3.71 -25.15 54.61
CA GLN A 6 -4.55 -25.32 53.41
C GLN A 6 -4.04 -24.45 52.25
N THR A 7 -3.26 -25.09 51.39
CA THR A 7 -3.07 -24.70 49.99
C THR A 7 -4.40 -24.86 49.27
N ASN A 8 -4.91 -23.82 48.60
CA ASN A 8 -5.86 -24.04 47.52
C ASN A 8 -5.45 -23.26 46.28
N ASN A 9 -5.12 -24.07 45.30
CA ASN A 9 -4.55 -23.82 44.00
C ASN A 9 -5.68 -23.39 43.07
N HIS A 10 -5.74 -22.11 42.69
CA HIS A 10 -6.50 -21.75 41.49
C HIS A 10 -5.58 -21.97 40.29
N ASN A 11 -5.79 -23.11 39.63
CA ASN A 11 -5.30 -23.43 38.30
C ASN A 11 -5.62 -22.27 37.35
N THR A 12 -4.65 -21.37 37.15
CA THR A 12 -4.51 -20.69 35.88
C THR A 12 -3.88 -21.71 34.97
N ALA A 13 -4.71 -22.31 34.11
CA ALA A 13 -4.21 -23.01 32.94
C ALA A 13 -3.42 -21.96 32.14
N GLY A 14 -2.09 -21.95 32.36
CA GLY A 14 -1.18 -21.30 31.46
C GLY A 14 -1.47 -21.88 30.08
N HIS A 15 -2.02 -21.04 29.20
CA HIS A 15 -1.91 -21.32 27.79
C HIS A 15 -0.41 -21.30 27.52
N ASP A 16 0.19 -22.50 27.42
CA ASP A 16 1.55 -22.69 26.92
C ASP A 16 1.59 -22.17 25.49
N GLU A 17 1.79 -20.85 25.38
CA GLU A 17 2.25 -20.22 24.17
C GLU A 17 3.65 -20.77 23.89
N LEU A 18 3.70 -21.63 22.86
CA LEU A 18 4.94 -22.19 22.32
C LEU A 18 6.00 -21.09 22.27
N PRO A 19 7.19 -21.27 22.87
CA PRO A 19 8.22 -20.23 22.90
C PRO A 19 8.63 -19.90 21.46
N THR A 20 8.22 -18.73 20.96
CA THR A 20 8.56 -18.22 19.61
C THR A 20 9.98 -17.69 19.51
N ASN A 21 10.90 -18.24 20.30
CA ASN A 21 12.29 -17.86 20.32
C ASN A 21 13.18 -19.05 19.96
N GLU A 22 13.00 -19.59 18.75
CA GLU A 22 14.07 -20.27 18.03
C GLU A 22 14.02 -19.89 16.55
N ARG A 23 15.20 -19.67 15.97
CA ARG A 23 15.36 -19.14 14.62
C ARG A 23 14.91 -20.17 13.59
N ASP A 24 13.63 -20.25 13.26
CA ASP A 24 13.11 -21.22 12.30
C ASP A 24 13.89 -21.20 10.97
N PRO A 25 14.73 -22.21 10.68
CA PRO A 25 15.59 -22.20 9.48
C PRO A 25 14.76 -22.31 8.21
N ILE A 26 13.62 -23.00 8.28
CA ILE A 26 12.64 -23.12 7.18
C ILE A 26 12.07 -21.76 6.84
N LEU A 27 11.67 -20.98 7.86
CA LEU A 27 11.07 -19.67 7.67
C LEU A 27 12.08 -18.71 7.00
N ARG A 28 13.35 -18.77 7.40
CA ARG A 28 14.44 -17.98 6.76
C ARG A 28 14.71 -18.38 5.31
N TRP A 29 14.52 -19.65 4.96
CA TRP A 29 14.64 -20.12 3.58
C TRP A 29 13.45 -19.67 2.72
N LEU A 30 12.24 -19.78 3.26
CA LEU A 30 11.02 -19.31 2.58
C LEU A 30 11.07 -17.81 2.31
N HIS A 31 11.50 -16.99 3.29
CA HIS A 31 11.68 -15.55 3.09
C HIS A 31 12.70 -15.22 1.98
N ARG A 32 13.77 -16.03 1.84
CA ARG A 32 14.74 -15.85 0.74
C ARG A 32 14.13 -16.14 -0.62
N ILE A 33 13.32 -17.20 -0.73
CA ILE A 33 12.61 -17.53 -1.98
C ILE A 33 11.63 -16.43 -2.34
N MET A 34 10.83 -15.96 -1.38
CA MET A 34 9.88 -14.87 -1.59
C MET A 34 10.59 -13.60 -2.08
N ARG A 35 11.73 -13.24 -1.47
CA ARG A 35 12.53 -12.09 -1.89
C ARG A 35 13.10 -12.28 -3.29
N LEU A 36 13.61 -13.47 -3.62
CA LEU A 36 14.08 -13.80 -4.97
C LEU A 36 12.95 -13.68 -6.01
N ALA A 37 11.77 -14.24 -5.71
CA ALA A 37 10.60 -14.16 -6.58
C ALA A 37 10.17 -12.70 -6.83
N ALA A 38 10.17 -11.86 -5.81
CA ALA A 38 9.87 -10.44 -5.94
C ALA A 38 10.89 -9.71 -6.84
N TYR A 39 12.18 -10.04 -6.73
CA TYR A 39 13.20 -9.47 -7.64
C TYR A 39 13.02 -9.92 -9.09
N VAL A 40 12.73 -11.21 -9.31
CA VAL A 40 12.44 -11.73 -10.66
C VAL A 40 11.23 -11.00 -11.26
N LEU A 41 10.16 -10.84 -10.47
CA LEU A 41 8.97 -10.10 -10.91
C LEU A 41 9.28 -8.63 -11.19
N ALA A 42 10.09 -7.97 -10.35
CA ALA A 42 10.51 -6.58 -10.57
C ALA A 42 11.28 -6.40 -11.89
N ILE A 43 12.22 -7.32 -12.19
CA ILE A 43 12.98 -7.29 -13.45
C ILE A 43 12.05 -7.53 -14.65
N ALA A 44 11.16 -8.52 -14.56
CA ALA A 44 10.17 -8.77 -15.60
C ALA A 44 9.28 -7.55 -15.85
N MET A 45 8.85 -6.85 -14.79
CA MET A 45 8.05 -5.64 -14.91
C MET A 45 8.82 -4.48 -15.56
N VAL A 46 10.11 -4.30 -15.25
CA VAL A 46 10.96 -3.31 -15.96
C VAL A 46 11.01 -3.63 -17.45
N PHE A 47 11.18 -4.90 -17.82
CA PHE A 47 11.15 -5.32 -19.22
C PHE A 47 9.80 -5.00 -19.89
N VAL A 48 8.68 -5.31 -19.24
CA VAL A 48 7.33 -4.97 -19.75
C VAL A 48 7.17 -3.47 -19.95
N ILE A 49 7.63 -2.65 -19.01
CA ILE A 49 7.60 -1.19 -19.13
C ILE A 49 8.41 -0.72 -20.34
N LEU A 50 9.63 -1.20 -20.51
CA LEU A 50 10.50 -0.82 -21.63
C LEU A 50 9.86 -1.19 -22.99
N VAL A 51 9.40 -2.43 -23.12
CA VAL A 51 8.70 -2.89 -24.34
C VAL A 51 7.42 -2.08 -24.58
N GLY A 52 6.67 -1.80 -23.53
CA GLY A 52 5.45 -0.98 -23.60
C GLY A 52 5.72 0.43 -24.09
N VAL A 53 6.75 1.10 -23.56
CA VAL A 53 7.18 2.43 -24.02
C VAL A 53 7.59 2.40 -25.49
N ILE A 54 8.40 1.43 -25.90
CA ILE A 54 8.81 1.27 -27.30
C ILE A 54 7.58 1.07 -28.19
N SER A 55 6.63 0.23 -27.78
CA SER A 55 5.40 -0.05 -28.53
C SER A 55 4.55 1.22 -28.73
N VAL A 56 4.39 2.03 -27.69
CA VAL A 56 3.66 3.30 -27.76
C VAL A 56 4.37 4.29 -28.68
N LEU A 57 5.69 4.47 -28.52
CA LEU A 57 6.48 5.36 -29.38
C LEU A 57 6.44 4.93 -30.84
N HIS A 58 6.56 3.62 -31.10
CA HIS A 58 6.47 3.05 -32.44
C HIS A 58 5.09 3.31 -33.06
N THR A 59 4.01 3.13 -32.30
CA THR A 59 2.64 3.40 -32.75
C THR A 59 2.45 4.87 -33.12
N ILE A 60 2.93 5.79 -32.29
CA ILE A 60 2.87 7.23 -32.55
C ILE A 60 3.69 7.57 -33.80
N PHE A 61 4.91 7.06 -33.89
CA PHE A 61 5.80 7.31 -35.01
C PHE A 61 5.16 6.86 -36.33
N LEU A 62 4.63 5.63 -36.38
CA LEU A 62 3.94 5.11 -37.57
C LEU A 62 2.73 5.97 -37.94
N ASN A 63 1.89 6.35 -36.98
CA ASN A 63 0.73 7.20 -37.25
C ASN A 63 1.11 8.58 -37.79
N LEU A 64 2.25 9.15 -37.37
CA LEU A 64 2.70 10.47 -37.84
C LEU A 64 3.20 10.46 -39.29
N ILE A 65 3.86 9.38 -39.72
CA ILE A 65 4.47 9.26 -41.04
C ILE A 65 3.56 8.63 -42.10
N GLN A 66 2.41 8.06 -41.70
CA GLN A 66 1.43 7.49 -42.62
C GLN A 66 0.33 8.52 -42.94
N PRO A 67 -0.25 8.52 -44.16
CA PRO A 67 -1.37 9.39 -44.49
C PRO A 67 -2.64 9.04 -43.66
N PRO A 68 -3.42 10.01 -43.17
CA PRO A 68 -3.17 11.46 -43.17
C PRO A 68 -2.05 11.84 -42.19
N TYR A 69 -1.02 12.50 -42.72
CA TYR A 69 0.17 12.86 -41.95
C TYR A 69 -0.17 13.73 -40.74
N PHE A 70 0.58 13.55 -39.65
CA PHE A 70 0.42 14.30 -38.39
C PHE A 70 -0.94 14.14 -37.69
N LEU A 71 -1.72 13.11 -38.03
CA LEU A 71 -2.96 12.77 -37.34
C LEU A 71 -2.82 11.43 -36.62
N ILE A 72 -3.40 11.32 -35.42
CA ILE A 72 -3.60 10.02 -34.76
C ILE A 72 -5.06 9.63 -34.98
N PRO A 73 -5.36 8.66 -35.86
CA PRO A 73 -6.75 8.34 -36.23
C PRO A 73 -7.59 7.85 -35.03
N ASP A 74 -6.94 7.22 -34.06
CA ASP A 74 -7.59 6.63 -32.89
C ASP A 74 -6.83 7.03 -31.61
N ILE A 75 -7.06 8.28 -31.19
CA ILE A 75 -6.40 8.88 -30.02
C ILE A 75 -6.77 8.16 -28.73
N ILE A 76 -8.01 7.64 -28.63
CA ILE A 76 -8.48 6.89 -27.46
C ILE A 76 -7.71 5.57 -27.35
N LYS A 77 -7.58 4.81 -28.44
CA LYS A 77 -6.75 3.59 -28.44
C LYS A 77 -5.29 3.87 -28.09
N THR A 78 -4.75 5.00 -28.57
CA THR A 78 -3.38 5.40 -28.26
C THR A 78 -3.23 5.72 -26.77
N PHE A 79 -4.16 6.46 -26.17
CA PHE A 79 -4.20 6.64 -24.72
C PHE A 79 -4.31 5.30 -23.99
N GLY A 80 -5.07 4.33 -24.50
CA GLY A 80 -5.16 2.98 -23.90
C GLY A 80 -3.81 2.30 -23.77
N ALA A 81 -2.98 2.41 -24.81
CA ALA A 81 -1.61 1.91 -24.79
C ALA A 81 -0.73 2.66 -23.76
N PHE A 82 -0.86 3.99 -23.65
CA PHE A 82 -0.19 4.75 -22.59
C PHE A 82 -0.61 4.30 -21.18
N LEU A 83 -1.92 4.11 -20.95
CA LEU A 83 -2.43 3.67 -19.65
C LEU A 83 -1.95 2.27 -19.30
N ALA A 84 -1.83 1.36 -20.27
CA ALA A 84 -1.25 0.04 -20.05
C ALA A 84 0.20 0.11 -19.53
N VAL A 85 1.01 1.03 -20.07
CA VAL A 85 2.37 1.28 -19.57
C VAL A 85 2.35 1.84 -18.14
N LEU A 86 1.42 2.76 -17.83
CA LEU A 86 1.29 3.34 -16.49
C LEU A 86 0.84 2.31 -15.45
N ILE A 87 -0.03 1.37 -15.82
CA ILE A 87 -0.40 0.24 -14.95
C ILE A 87 0.84 -0.64 -14.66
N ALA A 88 1.66 -0.91 -15.67
CA ALA A 88 2.89 -1.68 -15.47
C ALA A 88 3.85 -0.96 -14.49
N TYR A 89 3.95 0.36 -14.60
CA TYR A 89 4.73 1.17 -13.66
C TYR A 89 4.16 1.14 -12.23
N GLU A 90 2.83 1.21 -12.08
CA GLU A 90 2.15 1.12 -10.77
C GLU A 90 2.43 -0.23 -10.10
N ILE A 91 2.30 -1.34 -10.83
CA ILE A 91 2.61 -2.68 -10.33
C ILE A 91 4.09 -2.79 -9.93
N PHE A 92 5.02 -2.27 -10.75
CA PHE A 92 6.45 -2.24 -10.40
C PHE A 92 6.70 -1.47 -9.09
N SER A 93 6.06 -0.33 -8.90
CA SER A 93 6.17 0.47 -7.68
C SER A 93 5.70 -0.31 -6.45
N ASN A 94 4.58 -1.04 -6.56
CA ASN A 94 4.06 -1.90 -5.49
C ASN A 94 5.03 -3.03 -5.13
N ILE A 95 5.62 -3.70 -6.14
CA ILE A 95 6.62 -4.76 -5.93
C ILE A 95 7.86 -4.20 -5.25
N ARG A 96 8.34 -3.02 -5.68
CA ARG A 96 9.51 -2.38 -5.09
C ARG A 96 9.27 -2.08 -3.60
N LEU A 97 8.06 -1.67 -3.22
CA LEU A 97 7.76 -1.44 -1.82
C LEU A 97 7.79 -2.75 -1.02
N TYR A 98 7.27 -3.85 -1.57
CA TYR A 98 7.40 -5.18 -0.96
C TYR A 98 8.86 -5.61 -0.74
N ILE A 99 9.77 -5.25 -1.66
CA ILE A 99 11.20 -5.54 -1.50
C ILE A 99 11.84 -4.67 -0.40
N ARG A 100 11.37 -3.43 -0.23
CA ARG A 100 11.94 -2.41 0.66
C ARG A 100 11.49 -2.53 2.11
N SER A 101 10.25 -2.91 2.35
CA SER A 101 9.67 -3.01 3.68
C SER A 101 9.24 -4.43 3.96
N ASP A 102 9.61 -4.96 5.12
CA ASP A 102 9.18 -6.29 5.56
C ASP A 102 7.69 -6.33 5.97
N VAL A 103 7.00 -5.20 5.89
CA VAL A 103 5.56 -5.05 6.13
C VAL A 103 4.85 -4.85 4.79
N PHE A 104 3.73 -5.56 4.59
CA PHE A 104 2.86 -5.36 3.43
C PHE A 104 2.22 -3.96 3.49
N PRO A 105 2.52 -3.09 2.51
CA PRO A 105 2.05 -1.70 2.51
C PRO A 105 0.60 -1.60 2.02
N MET A 106 -0.34 -2.10 2.82
CA MET A 106 -1.76 -2.21 2.47
C MET A 106 -2.37 -0.89 1.99
N LYS A 107 -2.00 0.24 2.62
CA LYS A 107 -2.46 1.58 2.23
C LYS A 107 -2.04 1.95 0.81
N LEU A 108 -0.79 1.64 0.43
CA LEU A 108 -0.31 1.91 -0.93
C LEU A 108 -1.07 1.04 -1.93
N VAL A 109 -1.25 -0.25 -1.64
CA VAL A 109 -1.95 -1.18 -2.56
C VAL A 109 -3.37 -0.71 -2.83
N VAL A 110 -4.13 -0.32 -1.78
CA VAL A 110 -5.49 0.20 -1.96
C VAL A 110 -5.49 1.53 -2.72
N ALA A 111 -4.54 2.43 -2.41
CA ALA A 111 -4.39 3.68 -3.16
C ALA A 111 -4.10 3.42 -4.66
N THR A 112 -3.26 2.43 -4.98
CA THR A 112 -3.00 2.05 -6.38
C THR A 112 -4.23 1.43 -7.04
N ALA A 113 -5.07 0.69 -6.33
CA ALA A 113 -6.32 0.18 -6.88
C ALA A 113 -7.31 1.31 -7.23
N ILE A 114 -7.44 2.30 -6.35
CA ILE A 114 -8.25 3.52 -6.62
C ILE A 114 -7.68 4.26 -7.83
N MET A 115 -6.37 4.49 -7.87
CA MET A 115 -5.70 5.18 -8.96
C MET A 115 -5.86 4.45 -10.30
N ALA A 116 -5.75 3.12 -10.31
CA ALA A 116 -5.93 2.29 -11.51
C ALA A 116 -7.37 2.35 -12.04
N ILE A 117 -8.37 2.26 -11.16
CA ILE A 117 -9.79 2.40 -11.53
C ILE A 117 -10.06 3.81 -12.06
N ALA A 118 -9.60 4.85 -11.37
CA ALA A 118 -9.75 6.24 -11.80
C ALA A 118 -9.15 6.44 -13.20
N ARG A 119 -7.95 5.89 -13.45
CA ARG A 119 -7.28 5.91 -14.73
C ARG A 119 -8.09 5.18 -15.83
N LYS A 120 -8.74 4.05 -15.50
CA LYS A 120 -9.60 3.30 -16.42
C LYS A 120 -10.88 4.06 -16.78
N ILE A 121 -11.48 4.76 -15.82
CA ILE A 121 -12.71 5.55 -16.02
C ILE A 121 -12.46 6.75 -16.96
N ILE A 122 -11.30 7.40 -16.86
CA ILE A 122 -10.95 8.57 -17.70
C ILE A 122 -10.98 8.23 -19.20
N ILE A 123 -10.64 7.00 -19.57
CA ILE A 123 -10.54 6.56 -20.97
C ILE A 123 -11.75 5.75 -21.45
N LEU A 124 -12.73 5.55 -20.58
CA LEU A 124 -13.82 4.63 -20.85
C LEU A 124 -14.67 5.12 -22.03
N ASP A 125 -14.93 4.23 -22.98
CA ASP A 125 -15.94 4.46 -24.03
C ASP A 125 -17.29 3.90 -23.56
N MET A 126 -18.25 4.78 -23.30
CA MET A 126 -19.58 4.43 -22.81
C MET A 126 -20.36 3.53 -23.78
N ALA A 127 -19.99 3.49 -25.06
CA ALA A 127 -20.63 2.61 -26.04
C ALA A 127 -20.33 1.11 -25.79
N GLU A 128 -19.23 0.79 -25.10
CA GLU A 128 -18.83 -0.58 -24.80
C GLU A 128 -19.41 -1.14 -23.49
N TYR A 129 -20.04 -0.29 -22.66
CA TYR A 129 -20.47 -0.65 -21.31
C TYR A 129 -21.98 -0.47 -21.13
N SER A 130 -22.63 -1.47 -20.53
CA SER A 130 -24.02 -1.36 -20.14
C SER A 130 -24.18 -0.44 -18.93
N ALA A 131 -25.41 0.05 -18.69
CA ALA A 131 -25.71 0.82 -17.48
C ALA A 131 -25.37 0.05 -16.19
N LEU A 132 -25.53 -1.28 -16.21
CA LEU A 132 -25.18 -2.12 -15.06
C LEU A 132 -23.67 -2.16 -14.82
N ASP A 133 -22.86 -2.19 -15.88
CA ASP A 133 -21.39 -2.17 -15.77
C ASP A 133 -20.92 -0.84 -15.17
N LEU A 134 -21.50 0.28 -15.61
CA LEU A 134 -21.19 1.61 -15.09
C LEU A 134 -21.56 1.74 -13.60
N ILE A 135 -22.73 1.22 -13.20
CA ILE A 135 -23.14 1.17 -11.80
C ILE A 135 -22.18 0.28 -11.00
N GLY A 136 -21.82 -0.89 -11.52
CA GLY A 136 -20.86 -1.81 -10.91
C GLY A 136 -19.50 -1.14 -10.66
N MET A 137 -18.98 -0.40 -11.63
CA MET A 137 -17.75 0.39 -11.47
C MET A 137 -17.91 1.47 -10.40
N GLY A 138 -19.05 2.17 -10.36
CA GLY A 138 -19.35 3.14 -9.29
C GLY A 138 -19.32 2.50 -7.90
N VAL A 139 -19.91 1.32 -7.74
CA VAL A 139 -19.89 0.57 -6.47
C VAL A 139 -18.47 0.15 -6.10
N ILE A 140 -17.65 -0.31 -7.05
CA ILE A 140 -16.23 -0.65 -6.81
C ILE A 140 -15.46 0.59 -6.33
N VAL A 141 -15.63 1.73 -7.00
CA VAL A 141 -14.96 3.00 -6.60
C VAL A 141 -15.34 3.39 -5.18
N VAL A 142 -16.64 3.36 -4.85
CA VAL A 142 -17.12 3.68 -3.50
C VAL A 142 -16.56 2.70 -2.47
N GLY A 143 -16.58 1.40 -2.76
CA GLY A 143 -16.02 0.36 -1.89
C GLY A 143 -14.53 0.59 -1.60
N LEU A 144 -13.73 0.82 -2.64
CA LEU A 144 -12.30 1.11 -2.49
C LEU A 144 -12.07 2.42 -1.72
N GLY A 145 -12.86 3.46 -1.98
CA GLY A 145 -12.81 4.72 -1.25
C GLY A 145 -13.09 4.56 0.24
N ILE A 146 -14.10 3.77 0.60
CA ILE A 146 -14.42 3.43 2.00
C ILE A 146 -13.27 2.64 2.63
N THR A 147 -12.73 1.62 1.94
CA THR A 147 -11.58 0.85 2.44
C THR A 147 -10.38 1.75 2.72
N TYR A 148 -10.04 2.65 1.79
CA TYR A 148 -8.92 3.58 1.97
C TYR A 148 -9.15 4.54 3.15
N TRP A 149 -10.38 5.03 3.32
CA TRP A 149 -10.75 5.88 4.43
C TRP A 149 -10.62 5.17 5.78
N LEU A 150 -11.09 3.93 5.88
CA LEU A 150 -11.01 3.12 7.11
C LEU A 150 -9.55 2.80 7.48
N ILE A 151 -8.73 2.40 6.51
CA ILE A 151 -7.29 2.17 6.74
C ILE A 151 -6.64 3.47 7.25
N SER A 152 -6.93 4.60 6.60
CA SER A 152 -6.39 5.90 7.00
C SER A 152 -6.85 6.32 8.40
N LEU A 153 -8.06 5.95 8.82
CA LEU A 153 -8.54 6.22 10.17
C LEU A 153 -7.82 5.34 11.21
N ALA A 154 -7.63 4.06 10.90
CA ALA A 154 -6.92 3.12 11.77
C ALA A 154 -5.45 3.54 11.98
N ASP A 155 -4.76 3.96 10.93
CA ASP A 155 -3.38 4.48 11.01
C ASP A 155 -3.29 5.67 11.97
N ARG A 156 -4.19 6.66 11.83
CA ARG A 156 -4.22 7.87 12.68
C ARG A 156 -4.50 7.55 14.14
N ALA A 157 -5.37 6.56 14.40
CA ALA A 157 -5.67 6.12 15.76
C ALA A 157 -4.48 5.41 16.41
N ALA A 158 -3.72 4.63 15.64
CA ALA A 158 -2.49 4.01 16.11
C ALA A 158 -1.42 5.06 16.46
N GLU A 159 -1.22 6.07 15.59
CA GLU A 159 -0.28 7.18 15.82
C GLU A 159 -0.63 7.99 17.08
N ALA A 160 -1.91 8.28 17.30
CA ALA A 160 -2.38 9.03 18.46
C ALA A 160 -2.15 8.29 19.80
N LYS A 161 -2.12 6.95 19.78
CA LYS A 161 -1.89 6.12 20.97
C LYS A 161 -0.40 6.03 21.35
N ASP A 162 0.49 6.20 20.37
CA ASP A 162 1.94 6.10 20.54
C ASP A 162 2.60 7.46 20.88
N GLN A 163 1.81 8.54 20.84
CA GLN A 163 2.27 9.87 21.23
C GLN A 163 2.27 9.99 22.76
N PRO A 164 3.43 10.20 23.42
CA PRO A 164 3.45 10.45 24.86
C PRO A 164 2.61 11.70 25.15
N PRO A 165 1.88 11.75 26.29
CA PRO A 165 1.06 12.89 26.63
C PRO A 165 1.94 14.14 26.54
N VAL A 166 1.62 15.04 25.60
CA VAL A 166 2.33 16.31 25.44
C VAL A 166 2.25 16.98 26.80
N ALA A 167 3.39 17.02 27.49
CA ALA A 167 3.45 17.41 28.87
C ALA A 167 2.80 18.79 29.00
N ALA A 168 1.65 18.83 29.65
CA ALA A 168 1.00 20.04 30.13
C ALA A 168 1.81 20.68 31.28
N SER A 169 3.15 20.68 31.16
CA SER A 169 4.12 21.17 32.13
C SER A 169 4.80 22.46 31.67
N SER A 170 4.51 22.97 30.47
CA SER A 170 5.06 24.25 29.98
C SER A 170 4.17 25.46 30.30
N LEU A 171 3.08 25.29 31.06
CA LEU A 171 2.17 26.37 31.48
C LEU A 171 2.30 26.73 32.96
N LEU A 172 3.52 26.71 33.51
CA LEU A 172 3.79 27.40 34.78
C LEU A 172 4.42 28.78 34.49
N PRO A 173 3.67 29.88 34.61
CA PRO A 173 4.24 31.21 34.59
C PRO A 173 4.93 31.49 35.93
N GLY A 174 6.18 31.95 35.90
CA GLY A 174 6.75 32.72 37.00
C GLY A 174 7.95 32.09 37.71
N SER A 175 9.08 32.04 37.03
CA SER A 175 10.39 32.01 37.68
C SER A 175 10.69 33.37 38.31
N LYS A 176 10.25 33.66 39.54
CA LYS A 176 10.86 34.70 40.39
C LYS A 176 10.64 34.39 41.87
N THR A 177 11.71 34.19 42.64
CA THR A 177 12.06 34.99 43.83
C THR A 177 13.48 34.61 44.28
N LYS A 178 14.21 35.65 44.68
CA LYS A 178 15.65 35.78 44.80
C LYS A 178 16.23 35.01 46.00
N ALA A 179 17.44 34.48 45.84
CA ALA A 179 18.35 34.23 46.95
C ALA A 179 19.72 34.82 46.57
N ASN A 180 19.97 36.06 46.99
CA ASN A 180 21.31 36.57 47.22
C ASN A 180 21.22 37.82 48.11
N THR A 181 21.47 37.63 49.40
CA THR A 181 22.14 38.59 50.29
C THR A 181 22.69 37.80 51.47
N ASP A 182 24.00 37.97 51.64
CA ASP A 182 24.87 37.69 52.80
C ASP A 182 25.65 36.37 52.79
#